data_AF-A0A2W5RVE0-F1
#
_entry.id   AF-A0A2W5RVE0-F1
#
_cell.length_a   1.000
_cell.length_b   1.000
_cell.length_c   1.000
_cell.angle_alpha   90.00
_cell.angle_beta   90.00
_cell.angle_gamma   90.00
#
_symmetry.space_group_name_H-M   'P 1'
#
loop_
_entity.id
_entity.type
_entity.pdbx_description
1 polymer ?
#
loop_
_entity_poly.entity_id
_entity_poly.type
_entity_poly.pdbx_seq_one_letter_code
_entity_poly.pdbx_strand_id
1 'polypeptide(L)'
;MLALHPRTLQRKLAQEGASFDAIKDDIRKELSLQYLWQTDISMSQLTDILGFSEQPTLSRATKRWFELPPKQLRQQKGKLEPLISNKLNK
;
A
#
# COMPACT_ATOMS: atom_id res chain seq x y z
N MET A 1 26.86 -27.91 -1.87
CA MET A 1 27.49 -26.62 -2.21
C MET A 1 26.64 -25.98 -3.31
N LEU A 2 25.62 -25.19 -2.94
CA LEU A 2 24.66 -24.63 -3.89
C LEU A 2 25.30 -23.44 -4.61
N ALA A 3 25.74 -23.68 -5.84
CA ALA A 3 26.33 -22.70 -6.73
C ALA A 3 25.26 -21.74 -7.26
N LEU A 4 24.90 -20.73 -6.48
CA LEU A 4 24.28 -19.53 -7.02
C LEU A 4 25.17 -18.34 -6.63
N HIS A 5 25.83 -17.76 -7.63
CA HIS A 5 26.68 -16.59 -7.45
C HIS A 5 25.85 -15.47 -6.78
N PRO A 6 26.31 -14.83 -5.68
CA PRO A 6 25.50 -13.88 -4.90
C PRO A 6 24.85 -12.78 -5.74
N ARG A 7 25.53 -12.30 -6.79
CA ARG A 7 25.00 -11.31 -7.75
C ARG A 7 23.78 -11.77 -8.54
N THR A 8 23.66 -13.06 -8.85
CA THR A 8 22.49 -13.60 -9.57
C THR A 8 21.30 -13.77 -8.61
N LEU A 9 21.56 -14.15 -7.36
CA LEU A 9 20.54 -14.15 -6.30
C LEU A 9 20.09 -12.72 -5.99
N GLN A 10 21.01 -11.76 -5.88
CA GLN A 10 20.71 -10.34 -5.67
C GLN A 10 19.95 -9.75 -6.87
N ARG A 11 20.26 -10.15 -8.10
CA ARG A 11 19.55 -9.70 -9.30
C ARG A 11 18.16 -10.35 -9.42
N LYS A 12 18.01 -11.63 -9.07
CA LYS A 12 16.69 -12.28 -8.98
C LYS A 12 15.86 -11.72 -7.82
N LEU A 13 16.47 -11.43 -6.67
CA LEU A 13 15.86 -10.71 -5.54
C LEU A 13 15.67 -9.21 -5.78
N ALA A 14 16.31 -8.62 -6.80
CA ALA A 14 16.06 -7.24 -7.23
C ALA A 14 14.98 -7.20 -8.33
N GLN A 15 14.93 -8.21 -9.19
CA GLN A 15 13.77 -8.48 -10.06
C GLN A 15 12.54 -8.84 -9.23
N GLU A 16 12.72 -9.53 -8.10
CA GLU A 16 11.73 -9.78 -7.05
C GLU A 16 11.81 -8.78 -5.88
N GLY A 17 12.62 -7.73 -6.01
CA GLY A 17 12.65 -6.62 -5.04
C GLY A 17 11.38 -5.80 -5.19
N ALA A 18 10.90 -5.74 -6.44
CA ALA A 18 9.52 -5.44 -6.75
C ALA A 18 8.55 -6.39 -6.03
N SER A 19 8.81 -7.69 -5.85
CA SER A 19 7.87 -8.61 -5.19
C SER A 19 7.74 -8.35 -3.68
N PHE A 20 8.82 -8.21 -2.90
CA PHE A 20 8.68 -7.93 -1.46
C PHE A 20 8.12 -6.53 -1.20
N ASP A 21 8.63 -5.52 -1.91
CA ASP A 21 8.08 -4.17 -1.78
C ASP A 21 6.67 -4.07 -2.36
N ALA A 22 6.31 -4.81 -3.42
CA ALA A 22 4.93 -4.86 -3.93
C ALA A 22 3.99 -5.61 -2.99
N ILE A 23 4.40 -6.75 -2.41
CA ILE A 23 3.58 -7.47 -1.42
C ILE A 23 3.35 -6.56 -0.20
N LYS A 24 4.40 -5.90 0.28
CA LYS A 24 4.29 -4.92 1.36
C LYS A 24 3.39 -3.74 0.97
N ASP A 25 3.51 -3.26 -0.26
CA ASP A 25 2.67 -2.18 -0.78
C ASP A 25 1.22 -2.61 -0.95
N ASP A 26 0.94 -3.84 -1.37
CA ASP A 26 -0.41 -4.40 -1.51
C ASP A 26 -1.08 -4.53 -0.14
N ILE A 27 -0.36 -5.02 0.87
CA ILE A 27 -0.86 -5.08 2.25
C ILE A 27 -1.12 -3.65 2.78
N ARG A 28 -0.19 -2.72 2.57
CA ARG A 28 -0.38 -1.31 2.98
C ARG A 28 -1.55 -0.66 2.25
N LYS A 29 -1.75 -1.00 0.98
CA LYS A 29 -2.85 -0.52 0.15
C LYS A 29 -4.19 -0.98 0.74
N GLU A 30 -4.31 -2.26 1.06
CA GLU A 30 -5.50 -2.84 1.70
C GLU A 30 -5.79 -2.21 3.07
N LEU A 31 -4.79 -2.16 3.95
CA LEU A 31 -4.93 -1.52 5.26
C LEU A 31 -5.31 -0.05 5.13
N SER A 32 -4.71 0.69 4.19
CA SER A 32 -5.02 2.12 4.01
C SER A 32 -6.49 2.36 3.70
N LEU A 33 -7.10 1.52 2.87
CA LEU A 33 -8.52 1.60 2.54
C LEU A 33 -9.39 1.21 3.72
N GLN A 34 -9.03 0.12 4.40
CA GLN A 34 -9.76 -0.34 5.57
C GLN A 34 -9.80 0.75 6.63
N TYR A 35 -8.67 1.36 6.97
CA TYR A 35 -8.63 2.45 7.95
C TYR A 35 -9.28 3.74 7.45
N LEU A 36 -9.14 4.09 6.16
CA LEU A 36 -9.78 5.29 5.61
C LEU A 36 -11.31 5.20 5.61
N TRP A 37 -11.88 3.99 5.50
CA TRP A 37 -13.31 3.78 5.40
C TRP A 37 -13.96 3.27 6.68
N GLN A 38 -13.35 2.35 7.41
CA GLN A 38 -13.93 1.78 8.63
C GLN A 38 -13.70 2.66 9.87
N THR A 39 -12.78 3.63 9.80
CA THR A 39 -12.43 4.47 10.96
C THR A 39 -12.25 5.95 10.62
N ASP A 40 -12.55 6.81 11.59
CA ASP A 40 -12.35 8.26 11.51
C ASP A 40 -10.97 8.70 12.03
N ILE A 41 -9.95 7.83 11.94
CA ILE A 41 -8.60 8.15 12.41
C ILE A 41 -8.01 9.37 11.70
N SER A 42 -7.14 10.12 12.36
CA SER A 42 -6.45 11.24 11.71
C SER A 42 -5.46 10.75 10.63
N MET A 43 -5.11 11.62 9.67
CA MET A 43 -4.09 11.30 8.65
C MET A 43 -2.71 11.04 9.26
N SER A 44 -2.42 11.65 10.42
CA SER A 44 -1.20 11.38 11.18
C SER A 44 -1.19 9.94 11.71
N GLN A 45 -2.28 9.54 12.38
CA GLN A 45 -2.40 8.16 12.89
C GLN A 45 -2.36 7.13 11.77
N LEU A 46 -2.99 7.41 10.62
CA LEU A 46 -2.92 6.55 9.44
C LEU A 46 -1.48 6.41 8.91
N THR A 47 -0.69 7.48 8.96
CA THR A 47 0.72 7.48 8.56
C THR A 47 1.53 6.57 9.47
N ASP A 48 1.32 6.69 10.78
CA ASP A 48 2.00 5.88 11.80
C ASP A 48 1.65 4.38 11.67
N ILE A 49 0.35 4.07 11.52
CA ILE A 49 -0.15 2.69 11.40
C ILE A 49 0.41 1.98 10.16
N LEU A 50 0.52 2.69 9.03
CA LEU A 50 1.06 2.13 7.79
C LEU A 50 2.60 2.08 7.77
N GLY A 51 3.24 2.60 8.82
CA GLY A 51 4.69 2.66 8.95
C GLY A 51 5.34 3.61 7.95
N PHE A 52 4.65 4.69 7.59
CA PHE A 52 5.24 5.79 6.85
C PHE A 52 5.89 6.77 7.83
N SER A 53 7.01 7.36 7.42
CA SER A 53 7.70 8.36 8.23
C SER A 53 6.92 9.68 8.32
N GLU A 54 6.24 10.08 7.24
CA GLU A 54 5.63 11.40 7.12
C GLU A 54 4.37 11.35 6.25
N GLN A 55 3.39 12.24 6.51
CA GLN A 55 2.14 12.34 5.73
C GLN A 55 2.35 12.59 4.21
N PRO A 56 3.37 13.35 3.75
CA PRO A 56 3.67 13.48 2.34
C PRO A 56 4.07 12.16 1.69
N THR A 57 4.71 11.24 2.42
CA THR A 57 5.09 9.91 1.93
C THR A 57 3.86 9.04 1.71
N LEU A 58 2.94 9.05 2.69
CA LEU A 58 1.62 8.42 2.56
C LEU A 58 0.87 8.98 1.34
N SER A 59 0.84 10.31 1.18
CA SER A 59 0.12 10.97 0.08
C SER A 59 0.66 10.58 -1.30
N ARG A 60 1.98 10.44 -1.44
CA ARG A 60 2.61 9.93 -2.67
C ARG A 60 2.25 8.46 -2.91
N ALA A 61 2.26 7.64 -1.86
CA ALA A 61 1.92 6.23 -1.96
C ALA A 61 0.46 6.01 -2.38
N THR A 62 -0.50 6.68 -1.75
CA THR A 62 -1.92 6.54 -2.13
C THR A 62 -2.19 7.10 -3.52
N LYS A 63 -1.54 8.20 -3.90
CA LYS A 63 -1.65 8.73 -5.26
C LYS A 63 -1.09 7.75 -6.30
N ARG A 64 -0.02 7.01 -5.96
CA ARG A 64 0.51 5.95 -6.83
C ARG A 64 -0.44 4.75 -6.92
N TRP A 65 -1.11 4.37 -5.83
CA TRP A 65 -1.96 3.17 -5.78
C TRP A 65 -3.41 3.37 -6.24
N PHE A 66 -3.94 4.57 -6.07
CA PHE A 66 -5.36 4.89 -6.24
C PHE A 66 -5.59 6.17 -7.06
N GLU A 67 -4.52 6.79 -7.58
CA GLU A 67 -4.54 8.08 -8.29
C GLU A 67 -5.02 9.27 -7.44
N LEU A 68 -5.36 9.02 -6.17
CA LEU A 68 -5.97 9.97 -5.25
C LEU A 68 -5.20 10.06 -3.92
N PRO A 69 -5.09 11.27 -3.34
CA PRO A 69 -4.59 11.47 -1.98
C PRO A 69 -5.55 10.91 -0.92
N PRO A 70 -5.07 10.58 0.29
CA PRO A 70 -5.85 9.88 1.32
C PRO A 70 -7.09 10.67 1.77
N LYS A 71 -7.00 12.01 1.76
CA LYS A 71 -8.12 12.90 2.09
C LYS A 71 -9.27 12.79 1.07
N GLN A 72 -8.96 12.64 -0.21
CA GLN A 72 -9.98 12.46 -1.26
C GLN A 72 -10.57 11.04 -1.23
N LEU A 73 -9.74 10.02 -0.93
CA LEU A 73 -10.22 8.65 -0.73
C LEU A 73 -11.22 8.53 0.42
N ARG A 74 -11.01 9.27 1.52
CA ARG A 74 -11.98 9.36 2.62
C ARG A 74 -13.30 9.98 2.17
N GLN A 75 -13.26 11.05 1.37
CA GLN A 75 -14.47 11.69 0.84
C GLN A 75 -15.23 10.80 -0.16
N GLN A 76 -14.52 9.94 -0.90
CA GLN A 76 -15.12 9.04 -1.89
C GLN A 76 -15.59 7.68 -1.31
N LYS A 77 -15.59 7.51 0.03
CA LYS A 77 -16.04 6.27 0.70
C LYS A 77 -17.32 5.68 0.08
N GLY A 78 -18.34 6.51 -0.18
CA GLY A 78 -19.61 6.06 -0.75
C GLY A 78 -19.62 5.69 -2.25
N LYS A 79 -18.56 6.01 -3.02
CA LYS A 79 -18.46 5.66 -4.46
C LYS A 79 -17.52 4.47 -4.72
N LEU A 80 -16.54 4.24 -3.85
CA LEU A 80 -15.49 3.24 -4.05
C LEU A 80 -15.73 1.91 -3.30
N GLU A 81 -16.61 1.89 -2.30
CA GLU A 81 -16.96 0.68 -1.55
C GLU A 81 -17.34 -0.53 -2.44
N PRO A 82 -18.20 -0.39 -3.48
CA PRO A 82 -18.58 -1.54 -4.30
C PRO A 82 -17.49 -1.99 -5.30
N LEU A 83 -16.53 -1.14 -5.65
CA LEU A 83 -15.45 -1.50 -6.60
C LEU A 83 -14.32 -2.30 -5.93
N ILE A 84 -14.09 -2.09 -4.64
CA ILE A 84 -12.94 -2.69 -3.95
C ILE A 84 -13.32 -3.93 -3.15
N SER A 85 -14.54 -4.02 -2.62
CA SER A 85 -15.05 -5.21 -1.92
C SER A 85 -15.00 -6.49 -2.78
N ASN A 86 -15.10 -6.36 -4.10
CA ASN A 86 -14.99 -7.47 -5.06
C ASN A 86 -13.54 -7.89 -5.36
N LYS A 87 -12.55 -7.07 -4.98
CA LYS A 87 -11.11 -7.33 -5.21
C LYS A 87 -10.40 -7.92 -3.98
N LEU A 88 -10.99 -7.81 -2.79
CA LEU A 88 -10.45 -8.30 -1.52
C LEU A 88 -10.96 -9.71 -1.14
N ASN A 89 -11.92 -10.26 -1.88
CA ASN A 89 -12.53 -11.58 -1.64
C ASN A 89 -12.10 -12.66 -2.64
N LYS A 90 -10.95 -12.53 -3.31
CA LYS A 90 -10.47 -13.51 -4.29
C LYS A 90 -9.05 -13.99 -4.03
#